data_AF-A0A6B2CDR0-F1
#
_entry.id   AF-A0A6B2CDR0-F1
#
_cell.length_a   1.000
_cell.length_b   1.000
_cell.length_c   1.000
_cell.angle_alpha   90.00
_cell.angle_beta   90.00
_cell.angle_gamma   90.00
#
_symmetry.space_group_name_H-M   'P 1'
#
loop_
_entity.id
_entity.type
_entity.pdbx_description
1 polymer ?
#
loop_
_entity_poly.entity_id
_entity_poly.type
_entity_poly.pdbx_seq_one_letter_code
_entity_poly.pdbx_strand_id
1 'polypeptide(L)'
;MSVTLIATLGFDADLVLRRLTRRGGYKSIKCLSIRVDEASFRRVENAFSTVKFVADKLNIPAEHRYFEPGRGLVRGVLAEVEKEAARGLVEVYLSGGPRLLVAAALLATLLVDPAFQENITISLEGEGFEGEIKARADWLKKLLGLGGEEVEIIQYVAGRETAKPSNLVRDLKIPKATAYKKLRKLAEEGLLEERDGEYALRREFTDILF
;
A
#
# COMPACT_ATOMS: atom_id res chain seq x y z
N MET A 1 7.03 17.77 -0.09
CA MET A 1 7.49 16.75 -1.07
C MET A 1 6.30 16.42 -1.96
N SER A 2 6.50 16.36 -3.28
CA SER A 2 5.42 16.21 -4.25
C SER A 2 5.29 14.74 -4.70
N VAL A 3 4.09 14.16 -4.62
CA VAL A 3 3.84 12.71 -4.77
C VAL A 3 3.35 12.38 -6.19
N THR A 4 3.82 11.31 -6.83
CA THR A 4 3.16 10.75 -8.04
C THR A 4 2.01 9.85 -7.62
N LEU A 5 0.82 10.06 -8.17
CA LEU A 5 -0.29 9.12 -8.04
C LEU A 5 -0.25 8.10 -9.18
N ILE A 6 -0.18 6.81 -8.87
CA ILE A 6 -0.41 5.72 -9.82
C ILE A 6 -1.75 5.09 -9.46
N ALA A 7 -2.77 5.28 -10.29
CA ALA A 7 -4.12 4.81 -10.00
C ALA A 7 -4.54 3.72 -10.99
N THR A 8 -5.12 2.64 -10.49
CA THR A 8 -5.80 1.65 -11.35
C THR A 8 -7.13 2.23 -11.84
N LEU A 9 -7.41 2.10 -13.14
CA LEU A 9 -8.54 2.71 -13.82
C LEU A 9 -9.36 1.68 -14.60
N GLY A 10 -10.68 1.83 -14.52
CA GLY A 10 -11.66 1.02 -15.26
C GLY A 10 -12.54 1.89 -16.14
N PHE A 11 -13.83 1.57 -16.21
CA PHE A 11 -14.81 2.34 -16.99
C PHE A 11 -15.35 3.57 -16.28
N ASP A 12 -14.94 3.78 -15.02
CA ASP A 12 -15.39 4.86 -14.17
C ASP A 12 -14.18 5.63 -13.61
N ALA A 13 -14.28 6.96 -13.61
CA ALA A 13 -13.27 7.89 -13.15
C ALA A 13 -13.48 8.32 -11.68
N ASP A 14 -14.66 8.10 -11.11
CA ASP A 14 -15.11 8.73 -9.87
C ASP A 14 -14.14 8.55 -8.70
N LEU A 15 -13.63 7.33 -8.50
CA LEU A 15 -12.69 7.05 -7.42
C LEU A 15 -11.35 7.78 -7.60
N VAL A 16 -10.86 7.85 -8.84
CA VAL A 16 -9.61 8.57 -9.16
C VAL A 16 -9.81 10.08 -8.99
N LEU A 17 -10.95 10.61 -9.45
CA LEU A 17 -11.30 12.03 -9.29
C LEU A 17 -11.48 12.42 -7.82
N ARG A 18 -12.15 11.58 -7.04
CA ARG A 18 -12.29 11.74 -5.60
C ARG A 18 -10.92 11.81 -4.92
N ARG A 19 -10.00 10.93 -5.31
CA ARG A 19 -8.64 10.93 -4.75
C ARG A 19 -7.86 12.19 -5.11
N LEU A 20 -7.88 12.58 -6.38
CA LEU A 20 -7.21 13.79 -6.87
C LEU A 20 -7.70 15.06 -6.17
N THR A 21 -9.01 15.19 -5.97
CA THR A 21 -9.63 16.40 -5.40
C THR A 21 -9.52 16.49 -3.89
N ARG A 22 -9.63 15.38 -3.15
CA ARG A 22 -9.60 15.39 -1.68
C ARG A 22 -8.21 15.56 -1.08
N ARG A 23 -7.22 14.86 -1.63
CA ARG A 23 -5.88 14.81 -1.02
C ARG A 23 -4.94 15.90 -1.54
N GLY A 24 -5.10 16.30 -2.81
CA GLY A 24 -4.25 17.28 -3.47
C GLY A 24 -2.75 16.95 -3.42
N GLY A 25 -1.90 17.90 -3.82
CA GLY A 25 -0.44 17.79 -3.64
C GLY A 25 0.28 16.77 -4.55
N TYR A 26 -0.42 16.23 -5.55
CA TYR A 26 0.18 15.34 -6.54
C TYR A 26 0.99 16.13 -7.57
N LYS A 27 2.20 15.67 -7.89
CA LYS A 27 3.04 16.24 -8.96
C LYS A 27 2.62 15.78 -10.34
N SER A 28 2.04 14.58 -10.42
CA SER A 28 1.56 13.95 -11.64
C SER A 28 0.64 12.80 -11.27
N ILE A 29 -0.18 12.38 -12.23
CA ILE A 29 -0.99 11.18 -12.14
C ILE A 29 -0.72 10.27 -13.34
N LYS A 30 -0.61 8.97 -13.06
CA LYS A 30 -0.53 7.90 -14.04
C LYS A 30 -1.70 6.94 -13.83
N CYS A 31 -2.61 6.89 -14.78
CA CYS A 31 -3.71 5.92 -14.78
C CYS A 31 -3.25 4.64 -15.46
N LEU A 32 -3.35 3.51 -14.78
CA LEU A 32 -3.08 2.18 -15.31
C LEU A 32 -4.40 1.52 -15.71
N SER A 33 -4.45 0.86 -16.86
CA SER A 33 -5.62 0.08 -17.27
C SER A 33 -5.25 -1.24 -17.95
N ILE A 34 -6.26 -2.08 -18.19
CA ILE A 34 -6.12 -3.26 -19.05
C ILE A 34 -6.88 -3.02 -20.35
N ARG A 35 -6.29 -3.43 -21.48
CA ARG A 35 -6.94 -3.45 -22.79
C ARG A 35 -7.40 -4.88 -23.09
N VAL A 36 -8.70 -5.11 -23.11
CA VAL A 36 -9.28 -6.45 -23.37
C VAL A 36 -9.85 -6.54 -24.78
N ASP A 37 -10.58 -5.50 -25.18
CA ASP A 37 -11.14 -5.32 -26.52
C ASP A 37 -11.31 -3.82 -26.80
N GLU A 38 -11.54 -3.45 -28.05
CA GLU A 38 -11.66 -2.04 -28.46
C GLU A 38 -12.84 -1.31 -27.82
N ALA A 39 -13.99 -1.96 -27.67
CA ALA A 39 -15.19 -1.32 -27.13
C ALA A 39 -15.01 -1.01 -25.64
N SER A 40 -14.50 -1.99 -24.88
CA SER A 40 -14.13 -1.82 -23.48
C SER A 40 -13.03 -0.77 -23.32
N PHE A 41 -12.00 -0.81 -24.15
CA PHE A 41 -10.88 0.12 -24.06
C PHE A 41 -11.31 1.58 -24.32
N ARG A 42 -12.20 1.82 -25.28
CA ARG A 42 -12.80 3.16 -25.48
C ARG A 42 -13.52 3.69 -24.24
N ARG A 43 -14.18 2.82 -23.47
CA ARG A 43 -14.83 3.24 -22.21
C ARG A 43 -13.79 3.66 -21.17
N VAL A 44 -12.65 2.97 -21.10
CA VAL A 44 -11.52 3.37 -20.23
C VAL A 44 -10.92 4.69 -20.70
N GLU A 45 -10.71 4.88 -22.00
CA GLU A 45 -10.21 6.14 -22.58
C GLU A 45 -11.13 7.32 -22.26
N ASN A 46 -12.45 7.11 -22.29
CA ASN A 46 -13.42 8.12 -21.88
C ASN A 46 -13.29 8.44 -20.38
N ALA A 47 -13.16 7.43 -19.51
CA ALA A 47 -12.91 7.64 -18.09
C ALA A 47 -11.59 8.40 -17.85
N PHE A 48 -10.52 8.02 -18.55
CA PHE A 48 -9.24 8.72 -18.48
C PHE A 48 -9.34 10.16 -18.98
N SER A 49 -10.10 10.42 -20.04
CA SER A 49 -10.33 11.77 -20.55
C SER A 49 -10.97 12.67 -19.49
N THR A 50 -11.90 12.15 -18.70
CA THR A 50 -12.47 12.86 -17.54
C THR A 50 -11.43 13.12 -16.46
N VAL A 51 -10.62 12.12 -16.11
CA VAL A 51 -9.50 12.28 -15.15
C VAL A 51 -8.53 13.36 -15.62
N LYS A 52 -8.11 13.28 -16.89
CA LYS A 52 -7.20 14.21 -17.52
C LYS A 52 -7.75 15.64 -17.53
N PHE A 53 -9.02 15.82 -17.87
CA PHE A 53 -9.67 17.13 -17.84
C PHE A 53 -9.56 17.78 -16.45
N VAL A 54 -9.84 17.03 -15.38
CA VAL A 54 -9.73 17.54 -14.01
C VAL A 54 -8.28 17.77 -13.61
N ALA A 55 -7.37 16.85 -13.94
CA ALA A 55 -5.95 16.98 -13.65
C ALA A 55 -5.33 18.22 -14.33
N ASP A 56 -5.69 18.49 -15.59
CA ASP A 56 -5.24 19.68 -16.33
C ASP A 56 -5.75 20.97 -15.66
N LYS A 57 -6.98 21.01 -15.12
CA LYS A 57 -7.49 22.15 -14.33
C LYS A 57 -6.71 22.37 -13.03
N LEU A 58 -6.12 21.32 -12.47
CA LEU A 58 -5.28 21.36 -11.28
C LEU A 58 -3.79 21.57 -11.60
N ASN A 59 -3.42 21.74 -12.87
CA ASN A 59 -2.02 21.77 -13.35
C ASN A 59 -1.21 20.51 -12.97
N ILE A 60 -1.88 19.35 -12.98
CA ILE A 60 -1.27 18.04 -12.70
C ILE A 60 -1.12 17.30 -14.04
N PRO A 61 0.10 17.03 -14.53
CA PRO A 61 0.32 16.19 -15.69
C PRO A 61 -0.32 14.81 -15.50
N ALA A 62 -1.16 14.42 -16.46
CA ALA A 62 -1.86 13.13 -16.48
C ALA A 62 -1.38 12.26 -17.65
N GLU A 63 -1.06 11.01 -17.35
CA GLU A 63 -0.64 10.00 -18.32
C GLU A 63 -1.49 8.74 -18.18
N HIS A 64 -1.79 8.09 -19.30
CA HIS A 64 -2.48 6.80 -19.32
C HIS A 64 -1.56 5.72 -19.86
N ARG A 65 -1.49 4.60 -19.16
CA ARG A 65 -0.75 3.40 -19.54
C ARG A 65 -1.67 2.20 -19.50
N TYR A 66 -1.72 1.46 -20.60
CA TYR A 66 -2.49 0.24 -20.69
C TYR A 66 -1.58 -0.98 -20.79
N PHE A 67 -2.11 -2.11 -20.35
CA PHE A 67 -1.46 -3.41 -20.44
C PHE A 67 -2.41 -4.42 -21.07
N GLU A 68 -1.86 -5.38 -21.80
CA GLU A 68 -2.62 -6.55 -22.23
C GLU A 68 -2.82 -7.51 -21.05
N PRO A 69 -3.99 -8.16 -20.91
CA PRO A 69 -4.21 -9.14 -19.87
C PRO A 69 -3.31 -10.36 -20.08
N GLY A 70 -2.79 -10.92 -18.98
CA GLY A 70 -2.07 -12.19 -18.99
C GLY A 70 -0.59 -12.07 -18.69
N ARG A 71 0.25 -12.78 -19.46
CA ARG A 71 1.68 -12.93 -19.16
C ARG A 71 2.38 -11.58 -19.20
N GLY A 72 3.06 -11.24 -18.12
CA GLY A 72 3.84 -10.01 -18.00
C GLY A 72 3.08 -8.82 -17.41
N LEU A 73 1.77 -8.93 -17.12
CA LEU A 73 1.00 -7.84 -16.52
C LEU A 73 1.65 -7.30 -15.23
N VAL A 74 1.96 -8.17 -14.27
CA VAL A 74 2.62 -7.80 -13.01
C VAL A 74 3.97 -7.12 -13.28
N ARG A 75 4.76 -7.65 -14.21
CA ARG A 75 6.09 -7.12 -14.56
C ARG A 75 6.00 -5.74 -15.22
N GLY A 76 5.00 -5.53 -16.08
CA GLY A 76 4.73 -4.24 -16.71
C GLY A 76 4.33 -3.19 -15.69
N VAL A 77 3.43 -3.54 -14.77
CA VAL A 77 3.04 -2.63 -13.67
C VAL A 77 4.21 -2.35 -12.72
N LEU A 78 4.99 -3.36 -12.37
CA LEU A 78 6.21 -3.23 -11.56
C LEU A 78 7.18 -2.22 -12.16
N ALA A 79 7.46 -2.34 -13.46
CA ALA A 79 8.37 -1.41 -14.14
C ALA A 79 7.88 0.05 -14.09
N GLU A 80 6.58 0.28 -14.21
CA GLU A 80 6.01 1.64 -14.07
C GLU A 80 6.09 2.14 -12.62
N VAL A 81 5.82 1.29 -11.63
CA VAL A 81 5.92 1.66 -10.21
C VAL A 81 7.36 2.00 -9.83
N GLU A 82 8.34 1.16 -10.19
CA GLU A 82 9.76 1.39 -9.90
C GLU A 82 10.30 2.62 -10.60
N LYS A 83 9.92 2.85 -11.86
CA LYS A 83 10.29 4.04 -12.62
C LYS A 83 9.88 5.33 -11.92
N GLU A 84 8.66 5.38 -11.37
CA GLU A 84 8.19 6.56 -10.64
C GLU A 84 8.80 6.63 -9.23
N ALA A 85 8.99 5.50 -8.56
CA ALA A 85 9.57 5.43 -7.21
C ALA A 85 11.05 5.82 -7.18
N ALA A 86 11.79 5.56 -8.27
CA ALA A 86 13.15 6.06 -8.47
C ALA A 86 13.22 7.59 -8.58
N ARG A 87 12.09 8.27 -8.84
CA ARG A 87 11.98 9.73 -8.99
C ARG A 87 11.36 10.41 -7.76
N GLY A 88 11.10 9.65 -6.69
CA GLY A 88 10.57 10.15 -5.42
C GLY A 88 9.32 9.41 -4.96
N LEU A 89 8.51 10.09 -4.13
CA LEU A 89 7.35 9.47 -3.48
C LEU A 89 6.25 9.10 -4.47
N VAL A 90 5.74 7.88 -4.34
CA VAL A 90 4.67 7.30 -5.14
C VAL A 90 3.55 6.83 -4.23
N GLU A 91 2.32 7.12 -4.65
CA GLU A 91 1.14 6.51 -4.11
C GLU A 91 0.52 5.60 -5.16
N VAL A 92 0.37 4.32 -4.84
CA VAL A 92 -0.36 3.35 -5.66
C VAL A 92 -1.78 3.24 -5.10
N TYR A 93 -2.73 3.80 -5.83
CA TYR A 93 -4.14 3.87 -5.47
C TYR A 93 -4.93 2.76 -6.16
N LEU A 94 -5.48 1.85 -5.36
CA LEU A 94 -5.99 0.55 -5.80
C LEU A 94 -7.52 0.43 -5.70
N SER A 95 -8.24 1.54 -5.58
CA SER A 95 -9.70 1.51 -5.35
C SER A 95 -10.52 1.28 -6.62
N GLY A 96 -10.00 1.65 -7.79
CA GLY A 96 -10.71 1.56 -9.06
C GLY A 96 -10.17 0.51 -10.02
N GLY A 97 -10.93 0.24 -11.08
CA GLY A 97 -10.49 -0.61 -12.19
C GLY A 97 -10.74 -2.11 -12.02
N PRO A 98 -10.40 -2.91 -13.05
CA PRO A 98 -10.63 -4.35 -13.02
C PRO A 98 -9.83 -5.02 -11.90
N ARG A 99 -10.46 -5.96 -11.17
CA ARG A 99 -9.82 -6.69 -10.05
C ARG A 99 -8.49 -7.34 -10.42
N LEU A 100 -8.36 -7.84 -11.66
CA LEU A 100 -7.11 -8.41 -12.16
C LEU A 100 -5.97 -7.37 -12.16
N LEU A 101 -6.25 -6.12 -12.54
CA LEU A 101 -5.27 -5.03 -12.51
C LEU A 101 -4.94 -4.63 -11.08
N VAL A 102 -5.95 -4.51 -10.22
CA VAL A 102 -5.78 -4.18 -8.80
C VAL A 102 -4.86 -5.20 -8.13
N ALA A 103 -5.12 -6.49 -8.33
CA ALA A 103 -4.27 -7.56 -7.83
C ALA A 103 -2.86 -7.51 -8.42
N ALA A 104 -2.73 -7.26 -9.73
CA ALA A 104 -1.42 -7.14 -10.37
C ALA A 104 -0.60 -5.95 -9.85
N ALA A 105 -1.24 -4.81 -9.59
CA ALA A 105 -0.61 -3.63 -9.02
C ALA A 105 -0.20 -3.86 -7.57
N LEU A 106 -1.04 -4.52 -6.75
CA LEU A 106 -0.66 -4.94 -5.40
C LEU A 106 0.56 -5.87 -5.42
N LEU A 107 0.52 -6.93 -6.24
CA LEU A 107 1.66 -7.85 -6.40
C LEU A 107 2.92 -7.11 -6.86
N ALA A 108 2.79 -6.21 -7.84
CA ALA A 108 3.89 -5.38 -8.30
C ALA A 108 4.50 -4.58 -7.15
N THR A 109 3.70 -3.87 -6.35
CA THR A 109 4.19 -3.08 -5.22
C THR A 109 4.92 -3.89 -4.14
N LEU A 110 4.50 -5.15 -3.92
CA LEU A 110 5.18 -6.06 -2.98
C LEU A 110 6.50 -6.62 -3.53
N LEU A 111 6.62 -6.69 -4.86
CA LEU A 111 7.80 -7.19 -5.58
C LEU A 111 8.84 -6.10 -5.90
N VAL A 112 8.54 -4.83 -5.62
CA VAL A 112 9.46 -3.70 -5.84
C VAL A 112 10.81 -3.94 -5.15
N ASP A 113 11.88 -3.57 -5.84
CA ASP A 113 13.24 -3.56 -5.30
C ASP A 113 13.27 -2.89 -3.90
N PRO A 114 13.89 -3.52 -2.89
CA PRO A 114 14.02 -2.96 -1.54
C PRO A 114 14.45 -1.49 -1.49
N ALA A 115 15.29 -1.03 -2.42
CA ALA A 115 15.77 0.36 -2.49
C ALA A 115 14.66 1.40 -2.74
N PHE A 116 13.50 0.98 -3.26
CA PHE A 116 12.39 1.88 -3.60
C PHE A 116 11.18 1.74 -2.66
N GLN A 117 11.18 0.76 -1.76
CA GLN A 117 9.97 0.40 -0.98
C GLN A 117 9.51 1.53 -0.05
N GLU A 118 10.43 2.28 0.55
CA GLU A 118 10.11 3.40 1.43
C GLU A 118 9.44 4.57 0.69
N ASN A 119 9.61 4.65 -0.63
CA ASN A 119 9.01 5.68 -1.46
C ASN A 119 7.56 5.35 -1.84
N ILE A 120 7.08 4.13 -1.57
CA ILE A 120 5.81 3.64 -2.07
C ILE A 120 4.80 3.52 -0.92
N THR A 121 3.70 4.23 -1.08
CA THR A 121 2.50 4.07 -0.26
C THR A 121 1.42 3.41 -1.11
N ILE A 122 0.83 2.34 -0.59
CA ILE A 122 -0.37 1.72 -1.16
C ILE A 122 -1.58 2.31 -0.43
N SER A 123 -2.63 2.64 -1.20
CA SER A 123 -3.87 3.14 -0.60
C SER A 123 -5.11 2.59 -1.29
N LEU A 124 -6.14 2.35 -0.49
CA LEU A 124 -7.46 1.90 -0.92
C LEU A 124 -8.52 2.70 -0.14
N GLU A 125 -9.64 3.02 -0.78
CA GLU A 125 -10.78 3.65 -0.16
C GLU A 125 -12.04 2.79 -0.39
N GLY A 126 -12.96 2.83 0.56
CA GLY A 126 -14.28 2.23 0.43
C GLY A 126 -15.06 2.78 -0.75
N GLU A 127 -15.76 1.88 -1.45
CA GLU A 127 -16.77 2.23 -2.43
C GLU A 127 -18.13 2.28 -1.72
N GLY A 128 -18.66 3.50 -1.51
CA GLY A 128 -19.96 3.70 -0.87
C GLY A 128 -19.95 3.80 0.67
N PHE A 129 -18.78 3.83 1.32
CA PHE A 129 -18.66 4.05 2.77
C PHE A 129 -17.38 4.81 3.13
N GLU A 130 -17.33 5.37 4.33
CA GLU A 130 -16.13 6.00 4.86
C GLU A 130 -15.15 4.92 5.36
N GLY A 131 -13.98 4.87 4.74
CA GLY A 131 -12.90 3.97 5.10
C GLY A 131 -11.73 4.11 4.14
N GLU A 132 -10.51 4.22 4.66
CA GLU A 132 -9.28 4.26 3.89
C GLU A 132 -8.27 3.30 4.54
N ILE A 133 -7.66 2.45 3.72
CA ILE A 133 -6.48 1.68 4.11
C ILE A 133 -5.28 2.35 3.43
N LYS A 134 -4.24 2.63 4.21
CA LYS A 134 -3.01 3.22 3.71
C LYS A 134 -1.81 2.60 4.40
N ALA A 135 -0.87 2.07 3.61
CA ALA A 135 0.30 1.39 4.14
C ALA A 135 1.51 1.65 3.26
N ARG A 136 2.70 1.80 3.85
CA ARG A 136 3.94 1.78 3.07
C ARG A 136 4.27 0.34 2.63
N ALA A 137 4.90 0.21 1.46
CA ALA A 137 5.23 -1.11 0.91
C ALA A 137 6.23 -1.89 1.79
N ASP A 138 7.19 -1.20 2.39
CA ASP A 138 8.18 -1.80 3.31
C ASP A 138 7.51 -2.35 4.58
N TRP A 139 6.49 -1.67 5.10
CA TRP A 139 5.71 -2.13 6.25
C TRP A 139 4.97 -3.44 5.96
N LEU A 140 4.27 -3.51 4.83
CA LEU A 140 3.56 -4.73 4.43
C LEU A 140 4.52 -5.90 4.22
N LYS A 141 5.69 -5.66 3.64
CA LYS A 141 6.69 -6.71 3.44
C LYS A 141 7.23 -7.25 4.77
N LYS A 142 7.44 -6.38 5.76
CA LYS A 142 7.80 -6.81 7.13
C LYS A 142 6.71 -7.68 7.73
N LEU A 143 5.44 -7.27 7.62
CA LEU A 143 4.30 -8.04 8.12
C LEU A 143 4.18 -9.42 7.44
N LEU A 144 4.37 -9.49 6.12
CA LEU A 144 4.36 -10.75 5.36
C LEU A 144 5.52 -11.68 5.71
N GLY A 145 6.62 -11.15 6.25
CA GLY A 145 7.78 -11.92 6.67
C GLY A 145 7.67 -12.55 8.07
N LEU A 146 6.60 -12.27 8.81
CA LEU A 146 6.44 -12.74 10.18
C LEU A 146 6.12 -14.24 10.24
N GLY A 147 6.78 -14.96 11.14
CA GLY A 147 6.40 -16.32 11.51
C GLY A 147 5.20 -16.37 12.46
N GLY A 148 4.60 -17.56 12.63
CA GLY A 148 3.41 -17.74 13.47
C GLY A 148 3.58 -17.25 14.92
N GLU A 149 4.73 -17.53 15.55
CA GLU A 149 5.05 -17.05 16.90
C GLU A 149 5.15 -15.50 16.96
N GLU A 150 5.68 -14.87 15.91
CA GLU A 150 5.82 -13.41 15.86
C GLU A 150 4.46 -12.73 15.67
N VAL A 151 3.58 -13.34 14.87
CA VAL A 151 2.17 -12.91 14.74
C VAL A 151 1.44 -13.02 16.07
N GLU A 152 1.60 -14.12 16.79
CA GLU A 152 0.97 -14.32 18.11
C GLU A 152 1.45 -13.27 19.12
N ILE A 153 2.75 -12.95 19.14
CA ILE A 153 3.31 -11.88 19.97
C ILE A 153 2.69 -10.52 19.59
N ILE A 154 2.62 -10.17 18.31
CA ILE A 154 2.06 -8.89 17.87
C ILE A 154 0.59 -8.76 18.26
N GLN A 155 -0.21 -9.81 18.05
CA GLN A 155 -1.62 -9.83 18.48
C GLN A 155 -1.75 -9.70 20.00
N TYR A 156 -0.87 -10.37 20.75
CA TYR A 156 -0.84 -10.28 22.20
C TYR A 156 -0.54 -8.87 22.70
N VAL A 157 0.42 -8.17 22.08
CA VAL A 157 0.78 -6.78 22.41
C VAL A 157 -0.35 -5.83 22.02
N ALA A 158 -0.89 -5.96 20.80
CA ALA A 158 -1.96 -5.11 20.31
C ALA A 158 -3.21 -5.14 21.21
N GLY A 159 -3.58 -6.32 21.71
CA GLY A 159 -4.73 -6.48 22.61
C GLY A 159 -4.55 -5.89 24.02
N ARG A 160 -3.36 -5.36 24.37
CA ARG A 160 -3.04 -4.85 25.72
C ARG A 160 -2.44 -3.44 25.72
N GLU A 161 -2.37 -2.79 24.56
CA GLU A 161 -1.63 -1.55 24.28
C GLU A 161 -0.10 -1.67 24.48
N THR A 162 0.36 -2.36 25.52
CA THR A 162 1.77 -2.63 25.83
C THR A 162 1.99 -4.05 26.37
N ALA A 163 3.22 -4.55 26.30
CA ALA A 163 3.64 -5.80 26.93
C ALA A 163 5.10 -5.79 27.39
N LYS A 164 5.38 -6.42 28.53
CA LYS A 164 6.73 -6.77 29.00
C LYS A 164 7.09 -8.19 28.59
N PRO A 165 8.39 -8.54 28.51
CA PRO A 165 8.83 -9.91 28.33
C PRO A 165 8.22 -10.89 29.35
N SER A 166 8.04 -10.47 30.61
CA SER A 166 7.40 -11.29 31.65
C SER A 166 5.94 -11.64 31.35
N ASN A 167 5.23 -10.77 30.62
CA ASN A 167 3.85 -11.02 30.19
C ASN A 167 3.80 -12.18 29.18
N LEU A 168 4.69 -12.17 28.19
CA LEU A 168 4.82 -13.24 27.20
C LEU A 168 5.19 -14.58 27.85
N VAL A 169 6.12 -14.58 28.81
CA VAL A 169 6.51 -15.80 29.53
C VAL A 169 5.33 -16.41 30.28
N ARG A 170 4.55 -15.56 30.96
CA ARG A 170 3.44 -16.01 31.79
C ARG A 170 2.26 -16.47 30.95
N ASP A 171 1.90 -15.71 29.92
CA ASP A 171 0.62 -15.83 29.24
C ASP A 171 0.73 -16.62 27.92
N LEU A 172 1.81 -16.43 27.16
CA LEU A 172 2.10 -17.19 25.93
C LEU A 172 3.02 -18.40 26.17
N LYS A 173 3.46 -18.62 27.41
CA LYS A 173 4.36 -19.74 27.80
C LYS A 173 5.68 -19.77 27.01
N ILE A 174 6.12 -18.62 26.50
CA ILE A 174 7.37 -18.48 25.77
C ILE A 174 8.56 -18.48 26.76
N PRO A 175 9.66 -19.21 26.52
CA PRO A 175 10.83 -19.16 27.39
C PRO A 175 11.38 -17.73 27.55
N LYS A 176 11.85 -17.37 28.75
CA LYS A 176 12.31 -16.01 29.08
C LYS A 176 13.30 -15.47 28.04
N ALA A 177 14.36 -16.20 27.74
CA ALA A 177 15.36 -15.76 26.75
C ALA A 177 14.74 -15.49 25.37
N THR A 178 13.78 -16.33 24.94
CA THR A 178 13.06 -16.18 23.68
C THR A 178 12.16 -14.95 23.67
N ALA A 179 11.40 -14.71 24.74
CA ALA A 179 10.52 -13.54 24.85
C ALA A 179 11.29 -12.22 24.72
N TYR A 180 12.41 -12.08 25.43
CA TYR A 180 13.29 -10.91 25.30
C TYR A 180 13.86 -10.78 23.88
N LYS A 181 14.38 -11.88 23.32
CA LYS A 181 14.96 -11.88 21.97
C LYS A 181 13.93 -11.48 20.91
N LYS A 182 12.70 -11.98 21.00
CA LYS A 182 11.63 -11.75 20.02
C LYS A 182 11.09 -10.32 20.09
N LEU A 183 10.77 -9.81 21.29
CA LEU A 183 10.30 -8.43 21.44
C LEU A 183 11.36 -7.43 20.94
N ARG A 184 12.62 -7.63 21.31
CA ARG A 184 13.73 -6.81 20.83
C ARG A 184 13.88 -6.88 19.31
N LYS A 185 13.84 -8.07 18.72
CA LYS A 185 13.88 -8.24 17.25
C LYS A 185 12.76 -7.47 16.57
N LEU A 186 11.53 -7.59 17.05
CA LEU A 186 10.37 -6.89 16.48
C LEU A 186 10.46 -5.36 16.63
N ALA A 187 11.08 -4.88 17.72
CA ALA A 187 11.38 -3.46 17.90
C ALA A 187 12.50 -2.97 16.96
N GLU A 188 13.56 -3.77 16.77
CA GLU A 188 14.66 -3.50 15.83
C GLU A 188 14.17 -3.48 14.37
N GLU A 189 13.22 -4.34 14.02
CA GLU A 189 12.54 -4.34 12.71
C GLU A 189 11.56 -3.17 12.55
N GLY A 190 11.31 -2.41 13.62
CA GLY A 190 10.46 -1.24 13.64
C GLY A 190 8.96 -1.57 13.63
N LEU A 191 8.57 -2.78 14.03
CA LEU A 191 7.17 -3.18 14.20
C LEU A 191 6.65 -2.78 15.60
N LEU A 192 7.52 -2.89 16.60
CA LEU A 192 7.25 -2.43 17.96
C LEU A 192 8.05 -1.16 18.28
N GLU A 193 7.65 -0.47 19.34
CA GLU A 193 8.43 0.56 20.01
C GLU A 193 8.67 0.17 21.46
N GLU A 194 9.88 0.37 21.95
CA GLU A 194 10.24 0.12 23.36
C GLU A 194 10.14 1.43 24.15
N ARG A 195 9.41 1.40 25.26
CA ARG A 195 9.20 2.52 26.19
C ARG A 195 9.34 1.99 27.62
N ASP A 196 10.38 2.41 28.34
CA ASP A 196 10.61 2.02 29.76
C ASP A 196 10.58 0.50 30.02
N GLY A 197 11.08 -0.31 29.08
CA GLY A 197 11.10 -1.78 29.15
C GLY A 197 9.76 -2.47 28.81
N GLU A 198 8.79 -1.69 28.33
CA GLU A 198 7.53 -2.14 27.74
C GLU A 198 7.58 -1.99 26.22
N TYR A 199 6.88 -2.87 25.51
CA TYR A 199 6.80 -2.86 24.07
C TYR A 199 5.37 -2.55 23.64
N ALA A 200 5.19 -1.58 22.75
CA ALA A 200 3.91 -1.25 22.14
C ALA A 200 3.97 -1.51 20.63
N LEU A 201 2.83 -1.87 20.02
CA LEU A 201 2.72 -1.90 18.56
C LEU A 201 2.80 -0.46 18.04
N ARG A 202 3.63 -0.20 17.04
CA ARG A 202 3.65 1.15 16.47
C ARG A 202 2.32 1.46 15.82
N ARG A 203 1.86 2.70 16.00
CA ARG A 203 0.53 3.17 15.56
C ARG A 203 0.26 2.89 14.08
N GLU A 204 1.28 2.98 13.24
CA GLU A 204 1.15 2.75 11.81
C GLU A 204 0.74 1.32 11.45
N PHE A 205 1.01 0.34 12.32
CA PHE A 205 0.57 -1.04 12.14
C PHE A 205 -0.77 -1.34 12.80
N THR A 206 -1.15 -0.57 13.83
CA THR A 206 -2.48 -0.68 14.45
C THR A 206 -3.56 -0.47 13.41
N ASP A 207 -3.50 0.64 12.66
CA ASP A 207 -4.50 1.01 11.65
C ASP A 207 -4.57 0.02 10.45
N ILE A 208 -3.56 -0.83 10.28
CA ILE A 208 -3.50 -1.83 9.20
C ILE A 208 -4.04 -3.19 9.66
N LEU A 209 -3.77 -3.57 10.91
CA LEU A 209 -4.01 -4.91 11.42
C LEU A 209 -5.31 -5.04 12.25
N PHE A 210 -5.81 -3.95 12.82
CA PHE A 210 -6.92 -3.93 13.78
C PHE A 210 -7.90 -2.79 13.50
#